data_AF-A0A661IT32-F1
#
_entry.id   AF-A0A661IT32-F1
#
_cell.length_a   1.000
_cell.length_b   1.000
_cell.length_c   1.000
_cell.angle_alpha   90.00
_cell.angle_beta   90.00
_cell.angle_gamma   90.00
#
_symmetry.space_group_name_H-M   'P 1'
#
loop_
_entity.id
_entity.type
_entity.pdbx_description
1 polymer ?
#
loop_
_entity_poly.entity_id
_entity_poly.type
_entity_poly.pdbx_seq_one_letter_code
_entity_poly.pdbx_strand_id
1 'polypeptide(L)'
;MGAFLELEGGYLAIGVFALIAATYVGTRPFVGDGHAWKKTVPFVAITMAGFITAHYWVTTSRMADVKYRFNQGGAVICESKAVRKVAQSIIIDPKNRQGWVIIGDLFHSPEYERGFHSARCLEYHYPANYKKPPITK
;
A
#
# COMPACT_ATOMS: atom_id res chain seq x y z
N MET A 1 0.20 -15.90 1.00
CA MET A 1 -0.78 -15.66 -0.10
C MET A 1 -1.85 -14.64 0.28
N GLY A 2 -2.33 -14.59 1.54
CA GLY A 2 -3.33 -13.59 1.97
C GLY A 2 -2.91 -12.14 1.73
N ALA A 3 -1.70 -11.74 2.13
CA ALA A 3 -1.21 -10.37 1.94
C ALA A 3 -1.16 -9.94 0.45
N PHE A 4 -0.78 -10.84 -0.47
CA PHE A 4 -0.68 -10.50 -1.90
C PHE A 4 -2.03 -10.13 -2.51
N LEU A 5 -3.07 -10.93 -2.28
CA LEU A 5 -4.41 -10.64 -2.81
C LEU A 5 -5.06 -9.43 -2.12
N GLU A 6 -4.77 -9.20 -0.84
CA GLU A 6 -5.23 -8.01 -0.12
C GLU A 6 -4.59 -6.71 -0.65
N LEU A 7 -3.28 -6.74 -0.94
CA LEU A 7 -2.52 -5.58 -1.40
C LEU A 7 -2.71 -5.30 -2.88
N GLU A 8 -2.69 -6.34 -3.72
CA GLU A 8 -2.65 -6.23 -5.18
C GLU A 8 -3.99 -6.55 -5.87
N GLY A 9 -5.02 -6.95 -5.13
CA GLY A 9 -6.30 -7.38 -5.71
C GLY A 9 -6.91 -6.35 -6.67
N GLY A 10 -6.76 -5.05 -6.37
CA GLY A 10 -7.17 -3.97 -7.27
C GLY A 10 -6.38 -3.95 -8.59
N TYR A 11 -5.06 -4.09 -8.53
CA TYR A 11 -4.20 -4.12 -9.73
C TYR A 11 -4.41 -5.38 -10.57
N LEU A 12 -4.69 -6.52 -9.93
CA LEU A 12 -5.07 -7.75 -10.64
C LEU A 12 -6.37 -7.56 -11.44
N ALA A 13 -7.40 -6.95 -10.84
CA ALA A 13 -8.66 -6.68 -11.53
C ALA A 13 -8.46 -5.74 -12.73
N ILE A 14 -7.68 -4.67 -12.56
CA ILE A 14 -7.34 -3.73 -13.64
C ILE A 14 -6.53 -4.43 -14.74
N GLY A 15 -5.56 -5.26 -14.37
CA GLY A 15 -4.73 -6.03 -15.31
C GLY A 15 -5.57 -6.98 -16.17
N VAL A 16 -6.50 -7.72 -15.56
CA VAL A 16 -7.43 -8.60 -16.29
C VAL A 16 -8.32 -7.79 -17.24
N PHE A 17 -8.88 -6.67 -16.79
CA PHE A 17 -9.68 -5.80 -17.65
C PHE A 17 -8.87 -5.27 -18.84
N ALA A 18 -7.64 -4.83 -18.62
CA ALA A 18 -6.75 -4.36 -19.67
C ALA A 18 -6.43 -5.46 -20.70
N LEU A 19 -6.25 -6.71 -20.26
CA LEU A 19 -6.02 -7.85 -21.15
C LEU A 19 -7.24 -8.18 -22.01
N ILE A 20 -8.43 -8.13 -21.44
CA ILE A 20 -9.68 -8.31 -22.19
C ILE A 20 -9.82 -7.22 -23.25
N ALA A 21 -9.60 -5.95 -22.89
CA ALA A 21 -9.64 -4.84 -23.82
C ALA A 21 -8.59 -4.98 -24.93
N ALA A 22 -7.35 -5.33 -24.59
CA ALA A 22 -6.26 -5.54 -25.56
C ALA A 22 -6.58 -6.67 -26.54
N THR A 23 -7.19 -7.75 -26.06
CA THR A 23 -7.62 -8.88 -26.90
C THR A 23 -8.76 -8.46 -27.84
N TYR A 24 -9.77 -7.78 -27.30
CA TYR A 24 -10.92 -7.31 -28.07
C TYR A 24 -10.53 -6.30 -29.16
N VAL A 25 -9.64 -5.35 -28.86
CA VAL A 25 -9.16 -4.36 -29.81
C VAL A 25 -8.22 -5.00 -30.84
N GLY A 26 -7.30 -5.86 -30.40
CA GLY A 26 -6.30 -6.49 -31.26
C GLY A 26 -6.84 -7.54 -32.24
N THR A 27 -8.11 -7.95 -32.08
CA THR A 27 -8.82 -8.84 -33.01
C THR A 27 -9.63 -8.07 -34.07
N ARG A 28 -9.67 -6.74 -34.00
CA ARG A 28 -10.42 -5.92 -34.96
C ARG A 28 -9.70 -5.86 -36.31
N PRO A 29 -10.43 -5.97 -37.44
CA PRO A 29 -9.83 -6.02 -38.77
C PRO A 29 -9.09 -4.73 -39.14
N PHE A 30 -9.48 -3.58 -38.58
CA PHE A 30 -8.81 -2.30 -38.78
C PHE A 30 -7.58 -2.09 -37.87
N VAL A 31 -7.22 -3.05 -37.03
CA VAL A 31 -6.04 -3.02 -36.14
C VAL A 31 -5.12 -4.18 -36.48
N GLY A 32 -4.10 -3.93 -37.31
CA GLY A 32 -3.11 -4.94 -37.73
C GLY A 32 -3.77 -6.19 -38.32
N ASP A 33 -4.75 -6.00 -39.20
CA ASP A 33 -5.51 -7.03 -39.92
C ASP A 33 -6.15 -8.10 -39.01
N GLY A 34 -6.50 -7.73 -37.77
CA GLY A 34 -7.09 -8.65 -36.79
C GLY A 34 -6.08 -9.63 -36.16
N HIS A 35 -4.78 -9.43 -36.37
CA HIS A 35 -3.70 -10.27 -35.85
C HIS A 35 -2.81 -9.55 -34.82
N ALA A 36 -3.05 -8.27 -34.57
CA ALA A 36 -2.28 -7.47 -33.62
C ALA A 36 -2.31 -8.05 -32.19
N TRP A 37 -3.40 -8.72 -31.78
CA TRP A 37 -3.54 -9.35 -30.46
C TRP A 37 -2.40 -10.31 -30.12
N LYS A 38 -1.81 -10.99 -31.11
CA LYS A 38 -0.69 -11.93 -30.92
C LYS A 38 0.56 -11.26 -30.35
N LYS A 39 0.74 -9.95 -30.56
CA LYS A 39 1.85 -9.16 -30.02
C LYS A 39 1.43 -8.31 -28.83
N THR A 40 0.25 -7.70 -28.90
CA THR A 40 -0.21 -6.75 -27.87
C THR A 40 -0.59 -7.45 -26.57
N VAL A 41 -1.31 -8.57 -26.61
CA VAL A 41 -1.74 -9.30 -25.41
C VAL A 41 -0.55 -9.81 -24.59
N PRO A 42 0.44 -10.53 -25.17
CA PRO A 42 1.59 -10.98 -24.39
C PRO A 42 2.44 -9.80 -23.87
N PHE A 43 2.57 -8.72 -24.63
CA PHE A 43 3.24 -7.52 -24.16
C PHE A 43 2.54 -6.93 -22.93
N VAL A 44 1.23 -6.69 -23.00
CA VAL A 44 0.44 -6.16 -21.86
C VAL A 44 0.52 -7.11 -20.67
N ALA A 45 0.43 -8.42 -20.89
CA ALA A 45 0.50 -9.42 -19.82
C ALA A 45 1.83 -9.36 -19.07
N ILE A 46 2.96 -9.37 -19.81
CA ILE A 46 4.30 -9.30 -19.23
C ILE A 46 4.51 -7.97 -18.50
N THR A 47 4.11 -6.86 -19.11
CA THR A 47 4.24 -5.54 -18.51
C THR A 47 3.42 -5.42 -17.21
N MET A 48 2.16 -5.88 -17.21
CA MET A 48 1.32 -5.87 -16.00
C MET A 48 1.88 -6.77 -14.91
N ALA A 49 2.32 -7.99 -15.25
CA ALA A 49 2.95 -8.90 -14.30
C ALA A 49 4.20 -8.28 -13.65
N GLY A 50 5.04 -7.61 -14.44
CA GLY A 50 6.22 -6.89 -13.96
C GLY A 50 5.86 -5.78 -12.98
N PHE A 51 4.91 -4.90 -13.33
CA PHE A 51 4.49 -3.80 -12.47
C PHE A 51 3.83 -4.26 -11.18
N ILE A 52 2.94 -5.27 -11.23
CA ILE A 52 2.29 -5.82 -10.03
C ILE A 52 3.34 -6.43 -9.09
N THR A 53 4.29 -7.18 -9.64
CA THR A 53 5.36 -7.80 -8.83
C THR A 53 6.24 -6.74 -8.18
N ALA A 54 6.68 -5.74 -8.96
CA ALA A 54 7.49 -4.64 -8.45
C ALA A 54 6.76 -3.84 -7.37
N HIS A 55 5.47 -3.54 -7.59
CA HIS A 55 4.63 -2.83 -6.63
C HIS A 55 4.48 -3.61 -5.31
N TYR A 56 4.19 -4.91 -5.40
CA TYR A 56 4.07 -5.77 -4.23
C TYR A 56 5.37 -5.81 -3.42
N TRP A 57 6.51 -5.95 -4.11
CA TRP A 57 7.81 -6.00 -3.47
C TRP A 57 8.14 -4.70 -2.73
N VAL A 58 7.97 -3.54 -3.37
CA VAL A 58 8.19 -2.23 -2.73
C VAL A 58 7.27 -2.03 -1.53
N THR A 59 5.99 -2.40 -1.67
CA THR A 59 5.01 -2.24 -0.60
C THR A 59 5.32 -3.12 0.60
N THR A 60 5.67 -4.38 0.38
CA THR A 60 5.99 -5.33 1.47
C THR A 60 7.34 -5.02 2.13
N SER A 61 8.34 -4.56 1.37
CA SER A 61 9.60 -4.07 1.95
C SER A 61 9.34 -2.90 2.90
N ARG A 62 8.59 -1.89 2.45
CA ARG A 62 8.23 -0.73 3.28
C ARG A 62 7.44 -1.11 4.52
N MET A 63 6.51 -2.06 4.40
CA MET A 63 5.77 -2.60 5.56
C MET A 63 6.73 -3.22 6.57
N ALA A 64 7.72 -4.01 6.12
CA ALA A 64 8.70 -4.62 6.99
C ALA A 64 9.54 -3.55 7.73
N ASP A 65 9.99 -2.51 7.03
CA ASP A 65 10.76 -1.40 7.62
C ASP A 65 9.96 -0.65 8.69
N VAL A 66 8.69 -0.34 8.40
CA VAL A 66 7.75 0.29 9.35
C VAL A 66 7.58 -0.57 10.60
N LYS A 67 7.35 -1.88 10.44
CA LYS A 67 7.19 -2.80 11.58
C LYS A 67 8.46 -2.88 12.41
N TYR A 68 9.61 -3.02 11.74
CA TYR A 68 10.90 -3.10 12.38
C TYR A 68 11.15 -1.85 13.24
N ARG A 69 10.96 -0.66 12.65
CA ARG A 69 11.12 0.61 13.36
C ARG A 69 10.20 0.73 14.57
N PHE A 70 8.91 0.39 14.41
CA PHE A 70 7.96 0.45 15.51
C PHE A 70 8.37 -0.48 16.66
N ASN A 71 8.78 -1.71 16.34
CA ASN A 71 9.25 -2.68 17.33
C ASN A 71 10.57 -2.25 18.03
N GLN A 72 11.40 -1.44 17.36
CA GLN A 72 12.59 -0.80 17.95
C GLN A 72 12.25 0.45 18.80
N GLY A 73 10.97 0.75 19.03
CA GLY A 73 10.56 1.92 19.79
C GLY A 73 10.64 3.24 19.03
N GLY A 74 10.69 3.18 17.69
CA GLY A 74 10.65 4.34 16.80
C GLY A 74 9.23 4.71 16.39
N ALA A 75 9.01 5.99 16.08
CA ALA A 75 7.72 6.46 15.60
C ALA A 75 7.53 6.17 14.11
N VAL A 76 6.28 5.94 13.71
CA VAL A 76 5.84 5.76 12.32
C VAL A 76 4.70 6.72 12.03
N ILE A 77 4.55 7.13 10.78
CA ILE A 77 3.46 8.01 10.36
C ILE A 77 2.52 7.22 9.45
N CYS A 78 1.22 7.23 9.76
CA CYS A 78 0.21 6.43 9.06
C CYS A 78 -0.91 7.31 8.53
N GLU A 79 -1.43 6.98 7.35
CA GLU A 79 -2.58 7.66 6.76
C GLU A 79 -3.92 7.16 7.35
N SER A 80 -4.77 8.08 7.82
CA SER A 80 -6.11 7.75 8.31
C SER A 80 -7.14 7.57 7.18
N LYS A 81 -7.91 6.47 7.25
CA LYS A 81 -9.09 6.22 6.40
C LYS A 81 -10.37 6.91 6.90
N ALA A 82 -10.35 7.55 8.06
CA ALA A 82 -11.58 7.97 8.75
C ALA A 82 -12.25 9.20 8.11
N VAL A 83 -11.50 10.08 7.46
CA VAL A 83 -12.04 11.35 6.92
C VAL A 83 -11.74 11.46 5.43
N ARG A 84 -12.79 11.53 4.60
CA ARG A 84 -12.69 11.71 3.12
C ARG A 84 -12.13 13.08 2.68
N LYS A 85 -11.80 13.97 3.62
CA LYS A 85 -11.23 15.29 3.39
C LYS A 85 -9.76 15.27 3.79
N VAL A 86 -8.86 15.48 2.83
CA VAL A 86 -7.40 15.73 2.97
C VAL A 86 -6.72 14.83 4.00
N ALA A 87 -6.09 13.75 3.51
CA ALA A 87 -5.34 12.75 4.28
C ALA A 87 -4.77 13.26 5.62
N GLN A 88 -5.51 13.07 6.71
CA GLN A 88 -4.98 13.33 8.04
C GLN A 88 -4.04 12.17 8.39
N SER A 89 -2.74 12.44 8.30
CA SER A 89 -1.72 11.54 8.80
C SER A 89 -1.64 11.63 10.32
N ILE A 90 -1.46 10.49 10.98
CA ILE A 90 -1.21 10.42 12.42
C ILE A 90 0.18 9.88 12.68
N ILE A 91 0.83 10.37 13.73
CA ILE A 91 2.09 9.84 14.20
C ILE A 91 1.78 8.79 15.26
N ILE A 92 2.13 7.55 14.96
CA ILE A 92 2.03 6.40 15.86
C ILE A 92 3.40 6.22 16.50
N ASP A 93 3.48 6.46 17.81
CA ASP A 93 4.71 6.33 18.58
C ASP A 93 4.49 5.28 19.70
N PRO A 94 5.28 4.17 19.72
CA PRO A 94 5.16 3.15 20.75
C PRO A 94 5.50 3.67 22.16
N LYS A 95 6.20 4.81 22.27
CA LYS A 95 6.54 5.47 23.53
C LYS A 95 5.47 6.46 23.99
N ASN A 96 4.43 6.71 23.19
CA ASN A 96 3.29 7.55 23.61
C ASN A 96 2.31 6.75 24.46
N ARG A 97 1.52 7.45 25.29
CA ARG A 97 0.50 6.85 26.16
C ARG A 97 -0.71 6.29 25.41
N GLN A 98 -0.77 6.48 24.10
CA GLN A 98 -1.87 6.04 23.23
C GLN A 98 -1.97 4.50 23.15
N GLY A 99 -1.01 3.75 23.72
CA GLY A 99 -1.12 2.30 23.87
C GLY A 99 -1.14 1.55 22.54
N TRP A 100 -0.38 2.06 21.55
CA TRP A 100 -0.30 1.42 20.25
C TRP A 100 0.37 0.05 20.33
N VAL A 101 -0.25 -0.95 19.73
CA VAL A 101 0.28 -2.30 19.54
C VAL A 101 0.12 -2.70 18.08
N ILE A 102 1.01 -3.57 17.60
CA ILE A 102 0.89 -4.13 16.25
C ILE A 102 0.41 -5.58 16.33
N ILE A 103 -0.68 -5.88 15.61
CA ILE A 103 -1.26 -7.23 15.50
C ILE A 103 -1.27 -7.59 14.02
N GLY A 104 -0.36 -8.49 13.62
CA GLY A 104 -0.15 -8.84 12.21
C GLY A 104 0.36 -7.64 11.41
N ASP A 105 -0.51 -7.03 10.62
CA ASP A 105 -0.26 -5.86 9.76
C ASP A 105 -1.00 -4.60 10.19
N LEU A 106 -1.76 -4.65 11.29
CA LEU A 106 -2.54 -3.52 11.78
C LEU A 106 -1.98 -2.97 13.09
N PHE A 107 -1.85 -1.65 13.14
CA PHE A 107 -1.66 -0.89 14.35
C PHE A 107 -3.00 -0.66 15.03
N HIS A 108 -3.11 -1.03 16.30
CA HIS A 108 -4.29 -0.86 17.13
C HIS A 108 -3.97 -0.04 18.36
N SER A 109 -4.92 0.80 18.78
CA SER A 109 -4.86 1.57 20.01
C SER A 109 -6.27 1.63 20.61
N PRO A 110 -6.41 1.60 21.95
CA PRO A 110 -7.70 1.79 22.61
C PRO A 110 -8.30 3.19 22.40
N GLU A 111 -7.51 4.18 21.99
CA GLU A 111 -7.97 5.55 21.73
C GLU A 111 -8.57 5.75 20.33
N TYR A 112 -8.42 4.76 19.44
CA TYR A 112 -8.84 4.86 18.04
C TYR A 112 -9.81 3.72 17.70
N GLU A 113 -10.97 4.08 17.15
CA GLU A 113 -12.00 3.10 16.75
C GLU A 113 -11.53 2.14 15.66
N ARG A 114 -10.55 2.54 14.84
CA ARG A 114 -10.05 1.76 13.70
C ARG A 114 -8.54 1.63 13.75
N GLY A 115 -8.07 0.44 13.38
CA GLY A 115 -6.65 0.17 13.21
C GLY A 115 -6.09 0.75 11.90
N PHE A 116 -4.77 0.95 11.88
CA PHE A 116 -4.04 1.49 10.74
C PHE A 116 -3.22 0.39 10.09
N HIS A 117 -3.40 0.18 8.79
CA HIS A 117 -2.68 -0.87 8.07
C HIS A 117 -1.26 -0.42 7.75
N SER A 118 -0.26 -1.23 8.09
CA SER A 118 1.18 -0.96 7.92
C SER A 118 1.55 -0.55 6.49
N ALA A 119 0.86 -1.09 5.49
CA ALA A 119 1.01 -0.74 4.08
C ALA A 119 0.81 0.76 3.78
N ARG A 120 0.11 1.51 4.64
CA ARG A 120 -0.14 2.96 4.50
C ARG A 120 0.66 3.80 5.48
N CYS A 121 1.70 3.22 6.05
CA CYS A 121 2.57 3.87 6.99
C CYS A 121 3.96 4.05 6.37
N LEU A 122 4.69 5.01 6.93
CA LEU A 122 6.07 5.31 6.60
C LEU A 122 6.87 5.46 7.89
N GLU A 123 8.18 5.27 7.79
CA GLU A 123 9.08 5.60 8.88
C GLU A 123 9.03 7.11 9.17
N TYR A 124 8.89 7.46 10.44
CA TYR A 124 8.89 8.85 10.86
C TYR A 124 10.10 9.16 11.73
N HIS A 125 10.95 10.07 11.24
CA HIS A 125 12.07 10.61 12.00
C HIS A 125 11.69 11.98 12.56
N TYR A 126 11.72 12.10 13.88
CA TYR A 126 11.56 13.40 14.52
C TYR A 126 12.69 14.34 14.07
N PRO A 127 12.40 15.61 13.73
CA PRO A 127 13.44 16.57 13.45
C PRO A 127 14.32 16.78 14.68
N ALA A 128 15.61 17.09 14.49
CA ALA A 128 16.60 17.16 15.57
C ALA A 128 16.21 18.11 16.73
N ASN A 129 15.39 19.13 16.44
CA ASN A 129 14.92 20.11 17.42
C ASN A 129 13.51 19.82 17.96
N TYR A 130 12.95 18.64 17.69
CA TYR A 130 11.62 18.28 18.18
C TYR A 130 11.64 18.03 19.68
N LYS A 131 11.09 18.97 20.44
CA LYS A 131 10.71 18.72 21.84
C LYS A 131 9.34 18.09 21.84
N LYS A 132 9.27 16.82 22.24
CA LYS A 132 8.00 16.12 22.41
C LYS A 132 7.12 16.96 23.34
N PRO A 133 5.91 17.37 22.92
CA PRO A 133 5.03 18.15 23.77
C PRO A 133 4.77 17.38 25.08
N PRO A 134 4.74 18.08 26.22
CA PRO A 134 4.48 17.44 27.51
C PRO A 134 3.14 16.71 27.46
N ILE A 135 3.15 15.48 27.96
CA ILE A 135 2.01 14.56 27.96
C ILE A 135 0.92 15.14 28.85
N THR A 136 -0.05 15.84 28.25
CA THR A 136 -1.26 16.31 28.94
C THR A 136 -2.25 15.16 28.99
N LYS A 137 -2.79 14.91 30.19
CA LYS A 137 -3.79 13.89 30.48
C LYS A 137 -5.17 14.34 30.00
#